data_AF-A0A257TIX0-F1
#
_entry.id   AF-A0A257TIX0-F1
#
_cell.length_a   1.000
_cell.length_b   1.000
_cell.length_c   1.000
_cell.angle_alpha   90.00
_cell.angle_beta   90.00
_cell.angle_gamma   90.00
#
_symmetry.space_group_name_H-M   'P 1'
#
loop_
_entity.id
_entity.type
_entity.pdbx_description
1 polymer ?
#
loop_
_entity_poly.entity_id
_entity_poly.type
_entity_poly.pdbx_seq_one_letter_code
_entity_poly.pdbx_strand_id
1 'polypeptide(L)'
;MNTPVITVEDTLRADGTLELDQMPNVSPGRVTVILQPAATRAPVQHTLASVIDEIRLGQQARGFQGRSAEEIEAALDEGEDVYEQRMDSLR
;
A
#
# COMPACT_ATOMS: atom_id res chain seq x y z
N MET A 1 -15.51 32.78 24.56
CA MET A 1 -15.64 33.16 23.14
C MET A 1 -15.14 31.97 22.32
N ASN A 2 -15.95 31.45 21.40
CA ASN A 2 -15.58 30.28 20.61
C ASN A 2 -14.86 30.77 19.34
N THR A 3 -13.54 30.66 19.29
CA THR A 3 -12.77 31.03 18.10
C THR A 3 -12.95 29.92 17.06
N PRO A 4 -13.48 30.22 15.86
CA PRO A 4 -13.61 29.20 14.82
C PRO A 4 -12.22 28.70 14.44
N VAL A 5 -11.99 27.39 14.63
CA VAL A 5 -10.79 26.71 14.14
C VAL A 5 -11.04 26.37 12.68
N ILE A 6 -10.21 26.90 11.79
CA ILE A 6 -10.24 26.56 10.37
C ILE A 6 -9.09 25.58 10.13
N THR A 7 -9.41 24.42 9.59
CA THR A 7 -8.43 23.40 9.22
C THR A 7 -8.25 23.42 7.72
N VAL A 8 -7.01 23.58 7.27
CA VAL A 8 -6.59 23.49 5.88
C VAL A 8 -5.46 22.48 5.80
N GLU A 9 -5.47 21.65 4.76
CA GLU A 9 -4.33 20.79 4.43
C GLU A 9 -3.38 21.60 3.54
N ASP A 10 -2.15 21.77 4.02
CA ASP A 10 -1.14 22.63 3.42
C ASP A 10 0.23 21.95 3.46
N THR A 11 1.17 22.47 2.67
CA THR A 11 2.51 21.89 2.57
C THR A 11 3.53 22.69 3.39
N LEU A 12 4.15 22.05 4.39
CA LEU A 12 5.32 22.61 5.08
C LEU A 12 6.59 22.20 4.33
N ARG A 13 7.26 23.17 3.69
CA ARG A 13 8.52 22.95 2.99
C ARG A 13 9.67 22.68 3.95
N ALA A 14 10.72 22.03 3.44
CA ALA A 14 11.92 21.71 4.22
C ALA A 14 12.67 22.95 4.74
N ASP A 15 12.48 24.11 4.12
CA ASP A 15 13.02 25.40 4.54
C ASP A 15 12.21 26.09 5.66
N GLY A 16 11.09 25.46 6.09
CA GLY A 16 10.19 26.00 7.11
C GLY A 16 9.09 26.91 6.59
N THR A 17 9.00 27.12 5.27
CA THR A 17 7.91 27.89 4.66
C THR A 17 6.63 27.07 4.60
N LEU A 18 5.51 27.63 5.09
CA LEU A 18 4.18 27.06 4.87
C LEU A 18 3.64 27.55 3.53
N GLU A 19 3.39 26.62 2.62
CA GLU A 19 2.72 26.87 1.35
C GLU A 19 1.24 26.51 1.49
N LEU A 20 0.39 27.51 1.26
CA LEU A 20 -1.06 27.33 1.35
C LEU A 20 -1.58 26.75 0.04
N ASP A 21 -2.16 25.55 0.09
CA ASP A 21 -2.71 24.88 -1.09
C ASP A 21 -4.01 25.57 -1.55
N GLN A 22 -4.71 26.19 -0.61
CA GLN A 22 -5.93 26.97 -0.85
C GLN A 22 -5.99 28.23 0.00
N MET A 23 -6.69 29.27 -0.49
CA MET A 23 -6.84 30.52 0.24
C MET A 23 -7.78 30.34 1.45
N PRO A 24 -7.29 30.52 2.69
CA PRO A 24 -8.12 30.37 3.88
C PRO A 24 -9.16 31.49 3.95
N ASN A 25 -10.41 31.13 4.24
CA ASN A 25 -11.51 32.09 4.39
C ASN A 25 -11.47 32.73 5.79
N VAL A 26 -10.53 33.65 5.99
CA VAL A 26 -10.36 34.43 7.23
C VAL A 26 -10.39 35.92 6.95
N SER A 27 -10.91 36.69 7.90
CA SER A 27 -10.87 38.15 7.82
C SER A 27 -9.42 38.65 7.79
N PRO A 28 -9.12 39.73 7.04
CA PRO A 28 -7.79 40.33 7.04
C PRO A 28 -7.34 40.73 8.45
N GLY A 29 -6.14 40.33 8.85
CA GLY A 29 -5.59 40.60 10.17
C GLY A 29 -4.46 39.66 10.56
N ARG A 30 -3.90 39.87 11.75
CA ARG A 30 -2.91 38.94 12.31
C ARG A 30 -3.61 37.64 12.70
N VAL A 31 -3.06 36.51 12.26
CA VAL A 31 -3.57 35.17 12.55
C VAL A 31 -2.56 34.38 13.38
N THR A 32 -3.06 33.42 14.16
CA THR A 32 -2.26 32.39 14.82
C THR A 32 -2.47 31.08 14.07
N VAL A 33 -1.38 30.45 13.65
CA VAL A 33 -1.42 29.17 12.93
C VAL A 33 -0.99 28.05 13.86
N ILE A 34 -1.75 26.95 13.87
CA ILE A 34 -1.40 25.72 14.58
C ILE A 34 -1.04 24.69 13.51
N LEU A 35 0.23 24.29 13.47
CA LEU A 35 0.70 23.26 12.56
C LEU A 35 0.51 21.88 13.18
N GLN A 36 -0.29 21.05 12.53
CA GLN A 36 -0.41 19.64 12.85
C GLN A 36 0.14 18.85 11.67
N PRO A 37 1.18 18.01 11.84
CA PRO A 37 1.61 17.11 10.78
C PRO A 37 0.42 16.31 10.30
N ALA A 38 0.11 16.40 9.01
CA ALA A 38 -0.89 15.53 8.41
C ALA A 38 -0.47 14.09 8.72
N ALA A 39 -1.43 13.23 9.06
CA ALA A 39 -1.17 11.81 9.11
C ALA A 39 -0.69 11.43 7.71
N THR A 40 0.62 11.20 7.56
CA THR A 40 1.16 10.62 6.34
C THR A 40 0.39 9.32 6.21
N ARG A 41 -0.55 9.27 5.26
CA ARG A 41 -1.06 8.01 4.76
C ARG A 41 0.22 7.27 4.41
N ALA A 42 0.54 6.24 5.20
CA ALA A 42 1.80 5.54 5.05
C ALA A 42 1.94 5.29 3.55
N PRO A 43 3.09 5.65 2.92
CA PRO A 43 3.27 5.39 1.51
C PRO A 43 2.83 3.95 1.31
N VAL A 44 1.89 3.71 0.40
CA VAL A 44 1.33 2.37 0.18
C VAL A 44 2.53 1.50 -0.04
N GLN A 45 2.91 0.73 0.98
CA GLN A 45 4.13 -0.05 0.88
C GLN A 45 3.78 -1.10 -0.15
N HIS A 46 4.37 -0.98 -1.33
CA HIS A 46 4.37 -2.03 -2.33
C HIS A 46 5.20 -3.18 -1.74
N THR A 47 4.58 -3.90 -0.82
CA THR A 47 5.12 -5.13 -0.26
C THR A 47 5.03 -6.20 -1.34
N LEU A 48 5.83 -7.25 -1.21
CA LEU A 48 5.70 -8.41 -2.09
C LEU A 48 4.26 -8.95 -2.07
N ALA A 49 3.60 -8.93 -0.91
CA ALA A 49 2.22 -9.37 -0.78
C ALA A 49 1.25 -8.51 -1.62
N SER A 50 1.38 -7.18 -1.58
CA SER A 50 0.48 -6.32 -2.37
C SER A 50 0.69 -6.44 -3.88
N VAL A 51 1.92 -6.70 -4.33
CA VAL A 51 2.21 -7.00 -5.74
C VAL A 51 1.60 -8.34 -6.15
N ILE A 52 1.68 -9.37 -5.30
CA ILE A 52 1.05 -10.68 -5.56
C ILE A 52 -0.47 -10.53 -5.69
N ASP A 53 -1.10 -9.75 -4.80
CA ASP A 53 -2.55 -9.49 -4.85
C ASP A 53 -2.95 -8.75 -6.14
N GLU A 54 -2.16 -7.76 -6.56
CA GLU A 54 -2.38 -7.04 -7.81
C GLU A 54 -2.31 -7.99 -9.03
N ILE A 55 -1.29 -8.87 -9.07
CA ILE A 55 -1.15 -9.86 -10.13
C ILE A 55 -2.34 -10.81 -10.14
N ARG A 56 -2.76 -11.31 -8.96
CA ARG A 56 -3.91 -12.21 -8.83
C ARG A 56 -5.19 -11.56 -9.37
N LEU A 57 -5.47 -10.32 -8.98
CA LEU A 57 -6.62 -9.55 -9.45
C LEU A 57 -6.55 -9.33 -10.97
N GLY A 58 -5.38 -8.96 -11.50
CA GLY A 58 -5.17 -8.79 -12.93
C GLY A 58 -5.39 -10.08 -13.72
N GLN A 59 -4.97 -11.23 -13.19
CA GLN A 59 -5.21 -12.53 -13.80
C GLN A 59 -6.69 -12.90 -13.79
N GLN A 60 -7.39 -12.70 -12.67
CA GLN A 60 -8.82 -12.96 -12.56
C GLN A 60 -9.64 -12.08 -13.52
N ALA A 61 -9.29 -10.80 -13.65
CA ALA A 61 -9.94 -9.89 -14.60
C ALA A 61 -9.76 -10.32 -16.06
N ARG A 62 -8.64 -11.00 -16.38
CA ARG A 62 -8.40 -11.62 -17.69
C ARG A 62 -9.09 -12.98 -17.86
N GLY A 63 -9.84 -13.44 -16.86
CA GLY A 63 -10.52 -14.74 -16.86
C GLY A 63 -9.62 -15.93 -16.57
N PHE A 64 -8.38 -15.69 -16.11
CA PHE A 64 -7.49 -16.77 -15.72
C PHE A 64 -7.93 -17.36 -14.37
N GLN A 65 -8.31 -18.63 -14.36
CA GLN A 65 -8.84 -19.30 -13.17
C GLN A 65 -7.75 -19.85 -12.23
N GLY A 66 -6.51 -20.00 -12.73
CA GLY A 66 -5.42 -20.61 -11.96
C GLY A 66 -5.61 -22.12 -11.79
N ARG A 67 -4.72 -22.73 -10.99
CA ARG A 67 -4.84 -24.13 -10.58
C ARG A 67 -5.78 -24.23 -9.39
N SER A 68 -6.60 -25.27 -9.36
CA SER A 68 -7.38 -25.68 -8.20
C SER A 68 -6.47 -26.16 -7.06
N ALA A 69 -7.04 -26.25 -5.86
CA ALA A 69 -6.31 -26.76 -4.70
C ALA A 69 -5.85 -28.22 -4.92
N GLU A 70 -6.72 -29.05 -5.49
CA GLU A 70 -6.45 -30.46 -5.82
C GLU A 70 -5.30 -30.59 -6.83
N GLU A 71 -5.28 -29.73 -7.87
CA GLU A 71 -4.17 -29.70 -8.84
C GLU A 71 -2.85 -29.24 -8.22
N ILE A 72 -2.89 -28.38 -7.20
CA ILE A 72 -1.67 -27.94 -6.50
C ILE A 72 -1.14 -29.07 -5.62
N GLU A 73 -2.00 -29.72 -4.86
CA GLU A 73 -1.66 -30.84 -3.99
C GLU A 73 -1.07 -32.00 -4.78
N ALA A 74 -1.73 -32.43 -5.85
CA ALA A 74 -1.22 -33.51 -6.70
C ALA A 74 0.19 -33.24 -7.26
N ALA A 75 0.50 -31.99 -7.61
CA ALA A 75 1.83 -31.64 -8.13
C ALA A 75 2.90 -31.46 -7.05
N LEU A 76 2.51 -31.22 -5.79
CA LEU A 76 3.44 -31.26 -4.67
C LEU A 76 3.85 -32.72 -4.42
N ASP A 77 2.88 -33.63 -4.38
CA ASP A 77 3.11 -35.07 -4.19
C ASP A 77 3.98 -35.65 -5.32
N GLU A 78 3.64 -35.36 -6.58
CA GLU A 78 4.48 -35.76 -7.74
C GLU A 78 5.90 -35.20 -7.63
N GLY A 79 6.05 -33.96 -7.14
CA GLY A 79 7.35 -33.33 -6.95
C GLY A 79 8.20 -34.01 -5.88
N GLU A 80 7.56 -34.45 -4.79
CA GLU A 80 8.18 -35.18 -3.70
C GLU A 80 8.65 -36.57 -4.16
N ASP A 81 7.78 -37.32 -4.85
CA ASP A 81 8.13 -38.63 -5.41
C ASP A 81 9.33 -38.57 -6.38
N VAL A 82 9.36 -37.55 -7.25
CA VAL A 82 10.46 -37.34 -8.19
C VAL A 82 11.75 -36.98 -7.45
N TYR A 83 11.65 -36.19 -6.38
CA TYR A 83 12.79 -35.83 -5.54
C TYR A 83 13.36 -37.05 -4.81
N GLU A 84 12.50 -37.89 -4.22
CA GLU A 84 12.91 -39.12 -3.53
C GLU A 84 13.61 -40.10 -4.48
N GLN A 85 13.04 -40.36 -5.65
CA GLN A 85 13.64 -41.21 -6.67
C GLN A 85 15.03 -40.71 -7.09
N ARG A 86 15.17 -39.39 -7.23
CA ARG A 86 16.46 -38.77 -7.53
C ARG A 86 17.46 -38.99 -6.40
N MET A 87 17.05 -38.84 -5.15
CA MET A 87 17.92 -39.05 -3.99
C MET A 87 18.36 -40.52 -3.85
N ASP A 88 17.49 -41.48 -4.12
CA ASP A 88 17.82 -42.90 -4.09
C ASP A 88 18.78 -43.31 -5.21
N SER A 89 18.69 -42.67 -6.39
CA SER A 89 19.64 -42.91 -7.49
C SER A 89 21.07 -42.42 -7.22
N LEU A 90 21.23 -41.57 -6.19
CA LEU A 90 22.52 -40.98 -5.77
C LEU A 90 23.15 -41.71 -4.57
N ARG A 91 22.47 -42.73 -4.01
CA ARG A 91 22.95 -43.56 -2.90
C ARG A 91 23.64 -44.82 -3.41
#